data_AF-A0A955R6X2-F1
#
_entry.id   AF-A0A955R6X2-F1
#
_cell.length_a   1.000
_cell.length_b   1.000
_cell.length_c   1.000
_cell.angle_alpha   90.00
_cell.angle_beta   90.00
_cell.angle_gamma   90.00
#
_symmetry.space_group_name_H-M   'P 1'
#
loop_
_entity.id
_entity.type
_entity.pdbx_description
1 polymer ?
#
loop_
_entity_poly.entity_id
_entity_poly.type
_entity_poly.pdbx_seq_one_letter_code
_entity_poly.pdbx_strand_id
1 'polypeptide(L)'
;MILHLVAFASAQSLTITGACPGIVDATVTGLTPNGQFAAVSGVPGGSTVVPVGPCAGTRLDVGNAQVRMVNQANAQGAVHITPNVPAGLCGSDAQVLDLTTCSATPAVSIGNTCPAFDVTVANNGPTLPVMADPVYLGLVTTGLVSSSGRDDFAFTGAGQRLDQSASITFLFLDASFLEQCRITYDLTDAVAAQLITSDAYGAPLISTNGVTLALSGGDSTCGYVNPNTWGTSDLRDYLASLGDWSVAITPMSASMTSVLQYAVVGSGLDWTNDWAPYVFSEAWGLGNQVVELNYAFSGASSCEEVPLDPYTGSYAQQLPPAFPMDAHSSSGSFYVFNL
;
A
#
# COMPACT_ATOMS: atom_id res chain seq x y z
N MET A 1 27.36 -57.16 1.94
CA MET A 1 26.99 -55.95 2.70
C MET A 1 26.16 -55.07 1.78
N ILE A 2 24.83 -55.15 1.88
CA ILE A 2 23.91 -54.36 1.03
C ILE A 2 23.72 -53.03 1.75
N LEU A 3 24.38 -51.99 1.23
CA LEU A 3 24.24 -50.62 1.72
C LEU A 3 22.83 -50.14 1.32
N HIS A 4 21.90 -50.12 2.27
CA HIS A 4 20.61 -49.44 2.09
C HIS A 4 20.87 -47.94 2.15
N LEU A 5 20.92 -47.29 0.99
CA LEU A 5 20.87 -45.84 0.89
C LEU A 5 19.47 -45.41 1.31
N VAL A 6 19.32 -44.88 2.52
CA VAL A 6 18.09 -44.21 2.94
C VAL A 6 18.15 -42.81 2.33
N ALA A 7 17.46 -42.60 1.21
CA ALA A 7 17.27 -41.27 0.67
C ALA A 7 16.36 -40.49 1.62
N PHE A 8 16.87 -39.40 2.20
CA PHE A 8 16.04 -38.46 2.93
C PHE A 8 15.17 -37.73 1.92
N ALA A 9 13.84 -37.85 2.05
CA ALA A 9 12.93 -37.05 1.26
C ALA A 9 13.19 -35.57 1.57
N SER A 10 13.43 -34.76 0.53
CA SER A 10 13.50 -33.31 0.68
C SER A 10 12.17 -32.79 1.21
N ALA A 11 12.20 -31.84 2.16
CA ALA A 11 11.00 -31.21 2.65
C ALA A 11 10.24 -30.52 1.50
N GLN A 12 8.92 -30.66 1.49
CA GLN A 12 8.06 -30.00 0.51
C GLN A 12 7.98 -28.50 0.79
N SER A 13 7.99 -27.68 -0.25
CA SER A 13 7.83 -26.23 -0.13
C SER A 13 6.90 -25.70 -1.21
N LEU A 14 6.13 -24.67 -0.84
CA LEU A 14 5.29 -23.87 -1.71
C LEU A 14 5.75 -22.42 -1.60
N THR A 15 5.90 -21.73 -2.72
CA THR A 15 6.16 -20.29 -2.78
C THR A 15 5.16 -19.66 -3.74
N ILE A 16 4.53 -18.56 -3.35
CA ILE A 16 3.56 -17.81 -4.16
C ILE A 16 4.05 -16.37 -4.26
N THR A 17 4.11 -15.83 -5.47
CA THR A 17 4.46 -14.42 -5.75
C THR A 17 3.49 -13.86 -6.79
N GLY A 18 3.29 -12.54 -6.81
CA GLY A 18 2.41 -11.88 -7.80
C GLY A 18 1.29 -11.08 -7.14
N ALA A 19 0.38 -10.58 -7.98
CA ALA A 19 -0.73 -9.74 -7.55
C ALA A 19 -1.97 -10.57 -7.20
N CYS A 20 -2.71 -10.14 -6.17
CA CYS A 20 -4.03 -10.68 -5.84
C CYS A 20 -5.00 -9.51 -5.61
N PRO A 21 -6.10 -9.38 -6.39
CA PRO A 21 -6.48 -10.23 -7.52
C PRO A 21 -5.49 -10.14 -8.69
N GLY A 22 -5.37 -11.21 -9.48
CA GLY A 22 -4.52 -11.22 -10.67
C GLY A 22 -3.72 -12.50 -10.87
N ILE A 23 -2.73 -12.44 -11.77
CA ILE A 23 -1.84 -13.57 -12.06
C ILE A 23 -0.84 -13.72 -10.92
N VAL A 24 -0.79 -14.92 -10.34
CA VAL A 24 0.25 -15.31 -9.37
C VAL A 24 1.13 -16.39 -9.97
N ASP A 25 2.42 -16.35 -9.63
CA ASP A 25 3.40 -17.41 -9.88
C ASP A 25 3.51 -18.27 -8.62
N ALA A 26 3.09 -19.53 -8.71
CA ALA A 26 3.25 -20.49 -7.63
C ALA A 26 4.20 -21.62 -8.02
N THR A 27 5.19 -21.86 -7.18
CA THR A 27 6.20 -22.90 -7.37
C THR A 27 6.17 -23.87 -6.20
N VAL A 28 6.15 -25.16 -6.52
CA VAL A 28 6.12 -26.26 -5.55
C VAL A 28 7.28 -27.18 -5.82
N THR A 29 7.99 -27.60 -4.79
CA THR A 29 9.11 -28.57 -4.87
C THR A 29 9.01 -29.64 -3.79
N GLY A 30 9.66 -30.78 -4.02
CA GLY A 30 9.69 -31.90 -3.07
C GLY A 30 8.49 -32.86 -3.17
N LEU A 31 7.67 -32.73 -4.21
CA LEU A 31 6.59 -33.68 -4.52
C LEU A 31 7.18 -35.01 -5.03
N THR A 32 6.37 -36.06 -5.00
CA THR A 32 6.71 -37.35 -5.60
C THR A 32 6.92 -37.18 -7.11
N PRO A 33 8.08 -37.56 -7.69
CA PRO A 33 8.30 -37.49 -9.13
C PRO A 33 7.23 -38.22 -9.94
N ASN A 34 6.58 -37.52 -10.88
CA ASN A 34 5.43 -38.00 -11.65
C ASN A 34 4.19 -38.39 -10.81
N GLY A 35 4.18 -38.05 -9.52
CA GLY A 35 3.06 -38.25 -8.61
C GLY A 35 1.96 -37.22 -8.82
N GLN A 36 0.76 -37.52 -8.33
CA GLN A 36 -0.35 -36.56 -8.32
C GLN A 36 -0.30 -35.67 -7.10
N PHE A 37 -0.73 -34.42 -7.24
CA PHE A 37 -0.91 -33.48 -6.15
C PHE A 37 -2.25 -32.75 -6.27
N ALA A 38 -2.76 -32.25 -5.15
CA ALA A 38 -3.89 -31.34 -5.08
C ALA A 38 -3.45 -30.01 -4.47
N ALA A 39 -3.73 -28.90 -5.15
CA ALA A 39 -3.60 -27.58 -4.55
C ALA A 39 -4.94 -27.20 -3.91
N VAL A 40 -4.89 -26.78 -2.65
CA VAL A 40 -6.06 -26.37 -1.87
C VAL A 40 -5.91 -24.93 -1.41
N SER A 41 -7.03 -24.29 -1.12
CA SER A 41 -7.05 -22.98 -0.45
C SER A 41 -8.22 -22.87 0.52
N GLY A 42 -8.16 -21.95 1.47
CA GLY A 42 -9.25 -21.71 2.43
C GLY A 42 -8.90 -20.67 3.50
N VAL A 43 -9.60 -20.74 4.62
CA VAL A 43 -9.52 -19.75 5.71
C VAL A 43 -8.14 -19.78 6.39
N PRO A 44 -7.47 -18.62 6.54
CA PRO A 44 -6.16 -18.54 7.17
C PRO A 44 -6.14 -19.02 8.62
N GLY A 45 -5.06 -19.68 9.02
CA GLY A 45 -4.86 -20.19 10.38
C GLY A 45 -5.86 -21.27 10.84
N GLY A 46 -6.77 -21.68 9.95
CA GLY A 46 -7.69 -22.78 10.19
C GLY A 46 -7.06 -24.15 9.93
N SER A 47 -7.85 -25.21 10.08
CA SER A 47 -7.42 -26.56 9.72
C SER A 47 -8.58 -27.40 9.21
N THR A 48 -8.27 -28.29 8.26
CA THR A 48 -9.24 -29.21 7.65
C THR A 48 -8.65 -30.60 7.62
N VAL A 49 -9.42 -31.62 8.02
CA VAL A 49 -9.04 -33.03 7.83
C VAL A 49 -9.64 -33.51 6.52
N VAL A 50 -8.83 -34.13 5.66
CA VAL A 50 -9.29 -34.69 4.38
C VAL A 50 -10.32 -35.79 4.66
N PRO A 51 -11.58 -35.65 4.22
CA PRO A 51 -12.65 -36.54 4.67
C PRO A 51 -12.64 -37.89 3.95
N VAL A 52 -12.21 -37.93 2.68
CA VAL A 52 -12.23 -39.11 1.81
C VAL A 52 -11.07 -39.11 0.84
N GLY A 53 -10.79 -40.27 0.24
CA GLY A 53 -9.77 -40.43 -0.81
C GLY A 53 -8.47 -41.06 -0.31
N PRO A 54 -7.41 -41.08 -1.16
CA PRO A 54 -6.15 -41.75 -0.85
C PRO A 54 -5.44 -41.16 0.39
N CYS A 55 -5.72 -39.89 0.71
CA CYS A 55 -5.16 -39.19 1.86
C CYS A 55 -6.21 -38.84 2.92
N ALA A 56 -7.27 -39.64 3.03
CA ALA A 56 -8.25 -39.49 4.10
C ALA A 56 -7.56 -39.52 5.48
N GLY A 57 -7.93 -38.59 6.36
CA GLY A 57 -7.33 -38.43 7.68
C GLY A 57 -6.10 -37.50 7.72
N THR A 58 -5.54 -37.08 6.59
CA THR A 58 -4.48 -36.06 6.57
C THR A 58 -5.04 -34.71 7.04
N ARG A 59 -4.34 -34.06 7.97
CA ARG A 59 -4.65 -32.71 8.45
C ARG A 59 -3.96 -31.68 7.56
N LEU A 60 -4.73 -30.74 7.04
CA LEU A 60 -4.28 -29.57 6.31
C LEU A 60 -4.32 -28.36 7.24
N ASP A 61 -3.35 -27.46 7.10
CA ASP A 61 -3.23 -26.22 7.89
C ASP A 61 -3.95 -25.06 7.19
N VAL A 62 -5.11 -25.38 6.62
CA VAL A 62 -6.00 -24.46 5.91
C VAL A 62 -7.43 -24.77 6.35
N GLY A 63 -8.20 -23.77 6.79
CA GLY A 63 -9.58 -23.95 7.25
C GLY A 63 -10.58 -24.05 6.09
N ASN A 64 -11.58 -24.92 6.19
CA ASN A 64 -12.58 -25.15 5.13
C ASN A 64 -11.94 -25.37 3.75
N ALA A 65 -10.88 -26.18 3.69
CA ALA A 65 -10.04 -26.34 2.52
C ALA A 65 -10.87 -26.78 1.29
N GLN A 66 -10.73 -26.02 0.20
CA GLN A 66 -11.32 -26.35 -1.10
C GLN A 66 -10.23 -26.72 -2.09
N VAL A 67 -10.42 -27.82 -2.81
CA VAL A 67 -9.53 -28.22 -3.91
C VAL A 67 -9.70 -27.23 -5.06
N ARG A 68 -8.61 -26.59 -5.46
CA ARG A 68 -8.57 -25.66 -6.60
C ARG A 68 -8.12 -26.33 -7.87
N MET A 69 -7.17 -27.25 -7.76
CA MET A 69 -6.69 -28.04 -8.88
C MET A 69 -6.10 -29.37 -8.43
N VAL A 70 -6.10 -30.34 -9.34
CA VAL A 70 -5.39 -31.60 -9.22
C VAL A 70 -4.55 -31.78 -10.49
N ASN A 71 -3.26 -32.06 -10.34
CA ASN A 71 -2.36 -32.24 -11.48
C ASN A 71 -1.20 -33.19 -11.11
N GLN A 72 -0.24 -33.38 -12.02
CA GLN A 72 0.95 -34.22 -11.82
C GLN A 72 2.21 -33.38 -11.68
N ALA A 73 3.10 -33.79 -10.78
CA ALA A 73 4.45 -33.24 -10.67
C ALA A 73 5.33 -33.74 -11.81
N ASN A 74 6.36 -32.96 -12.19
CA ASN A 74 7.32 -33.40 -13.18
C ASN A 74 8.25 -34.52 -12.63
N ALA A 75 9.18 -35.01 -13.46
CA ALA A 75 10.14 -36.05 -13.09
C ALA A 75 11.14 -35.62 -11.99
N GLN A 76 11.19 -34.32 -11.65
CA GLN A 76 12.01 -33.78 -10.57
C GLN A 76 11.20 -33.56 -9.28
N GLY A 77 9.90 -33.88 -9.26
CA GLY A 77 9.05 -33.62 -8.09
C GLY A 77 8.74 -32.13 -7.89
N ALA A 78 8.70 -31.37 -8.99
CA ALA A 78 8.43 -29.94 -8.98
C ALA A 78 7.27 -29.57 -9.90
N VAL A 79 6.64 -28.44 -9.60
CA VAL A 79 5.52 -27.86 -10.35
C VAL A 79 5.66 -26.34 -10.33
N HIS A 80 5.38 -25.73 -11.46
CA HIS A 80 5.22 -24.29 -11.59
C HIS A 80 3.89 -24.01 -12.27
N ILE A 81 3.05 -23.18 -11.64
CA ILE A 81 1.71 -22.83 -12.12
C ILE A 81 1.50 -21.32 -12.03
N THR A 82 0.78 -20.77 -13.01
CA THR A 82 0.53 -19.34 -13.11
C THR A 82 -0.98 -19.04 -13.15
N PRO A 83 -1.75 -19.36 -12.09
CA PRO A 83 -3.20 -19.16 -12.10
C PRO A 83 -3.56 -17.68 -12.03
N ASN A 84 -4.70 -17.32 -12.64
CA ASN A 84 -5.36 -16.05 -12.37
C ASN A 84 -6.25 -16.20 -11.12
N VAL A 85 -5.91 -15.50 -10.04
CA VAL A 85 -6.57 -15.58 -8.73
C VAL A 85 -7.67 -14.51 -8.64
N PRO A 86 -8.94 -14.91 -8.43
CA PRO A 86 -10.03 -13.97 -8.22
C PRO A 86 -9.92 -13.29 -6.85
N ALA A 87 -10.47 -12.07 -6.73
CA ALA A 87 -10.41 -11.25 -5.53
C ALA A 87 -10.87 -11.99 -4.25
N GLY A 88 -11.91 -12.83 -4.35
CA GLY A 88 -12.43 -13.59 -3.21
C GLY A 88 -11.51 -14.70 -2.68
N LEU A 89 -10.36 -14.97 -3.30
CA LEU A 89 -9.32 -15.86 -2.77
C LEU A 89 -8.15 -15.11 -2.16
N CYS A 90 -8.10 -13.79 -2.30
CA CYS A 90 -7.03 -13.02 -1.73
C CYS A 90 -7.17 -12.93 -0.21
N GLY A 91 -6.04 -13.02 0.49
CA GLY A 91 -6.01 -13.18 1.94
C GLY A 91 -6.40 -14.58 2.43
N SER A 92 -6.61 -15.57 1.56
CA SER A 92 -6.76 -16.99 1.95
C SER A 92 -5.39 -17.67 2.13
N ASP A 93 -5.34 -18.80 2.85
CA ASP A 93 -4.16 -19.66 2.87
C ASP A 93 -4.24 -20.72 1.76
N ALA A 94 -3.11 -21.01 1.13
CA ALA A 94 -2.94 -22.08 0.14
C ALA A 94 -1.98 -23.16 0.65
N GLN A 95 -2.21 -24.40 0.25
CA GLN A 95 -1.36 -25.54 0.59
C GLN A 95 -1.39 -26.55 -0.55
N VAL A 96 -0.33 -27.34 -0.72
CA VAL A 96 -0.30 -28.44 -1.68
C VAL A 96 -0.19 -29.77 -0.95
N LEU A 97 -1.08 -30.70 -1.29
CA LEU A 97 -1.11 -32.07 -0.78
C LEU A 97 -0.61 -33.03 -1.86
N ASP A 98 0.49 -33.74 -1.60
CA ASP A 98 0.94 -34.85 -2.43
C ASP A 98 -0.01 -36.05 -2.22
N LEU A 99 -0.72 -36.46 -3.27
CA LEU A 99 -1.73 -37.52 -3.20
C LEU A 99 -1.10 -38.93 -3.17
N THR A 100 0.22 -39.04 -3.36
CA THR A 100 0.96 -40.30 -3.34
C THR A 100 1.49 -40.60 -1.94
N THR A 101 2.02 -39.58 -1.25
CA THR A 101 2.62 -39.72 0.09
C THR A 101 1.72 -39.19 1.20
N CYS A 102 0.66 -38.46 0.86
CA CYS A 102 -0.24 -37.81 1.80
C CYS A 102 0.42 -36.81 2.75
N SER A 103 1.56 -36.26 2.32
CA SER A 103 2.24 -35.13 2.96
C SER A 103 1.82 -33.82 2.29
N ALA A 104 1.75 -32.76 3.09
CA ALA A 104 1.42 -31.42 2.61
C ALA A 104 2.59 -30.46 2.81
N THR A 105 2.71 -29.45 1.95
CA THR A 105 3.58 -28.28 2.17
C THR A 105 3.15 -27.53 3.42
N PRO A 106 3.94 -26.62 4.00
CA PRO A 106 3.40 -25.58 4.87
C PRO A 106 2.31 -24.77 4.16
N ALA A 107 1.36 -24.22 4.91
CA ALA A 107 0.40 -23.25 4.38
C ALA A 107 1.09 -21.92 4.08
N VAL A 108 0.72 -21.30 2.96
CA VAL A 108 1.25 -20.01 2.50
C VAL A 108 0.07 -19.11 2.20
N SER A 109 0.04 -17.92 2.81
CA SER A 109 -1.01 -16.95 2.51
C SER A 109 -0.90 -16.49 1.06
N ILE A 110 -2.03 -16.53 0.35
CA ILE A 110 -2.23 -15.86 -0.94
C ILE A 110 -2.36 -14.37 -0.60
N GLY A 111 -1.22 -13.73 -0.40
CA GLY A 111 -1.18 -12.34 0.02
C GLY A 111 -1.92 -11.45 -0.97
N ASN A 112 -2.64 -10.46 -0.43
CA ASN A 112 -2.77 -9.16 -1.07
C ASN A 112 -1.39 -8.47 -1.01
N THR A 113 -0.36 -9.12 -1.54
CA THR A 113 0.84 -8.38 -1.87
C THR A 113 0.49 -7.64 -3.15
N CYS A 114 -0.14 -6.48 -3.00
CA CYS A 114 0.41 -5.34 -3.72
C CYS A 114 1.92 -5.48 -3.54
N PRO A 115 2.75 -5.55 -4.60
CA PRO A 115 4.18 -5.48 -4.40
C PRO A 115 4.37 -4.33 -3.43
N ALA A 116 4.91 -4.62 -2.23
CA ALA A 116 5.23 -3.56 -1.32
C ALA A 116 6.00 -2.58 -2.19
N PHE A 117 5.51 -1.35 -2.29
CA PHE A 117 6.34 -0.30 -2.84
C PHE A 117 7.48 -0.19 -1.84
N ASP A 118 8.47 -1.08 -1.98
CA ASP A 118 9.76 -0.99 -1.34
C ASP A 118 10.40 0.15 -2.10
N VAL A 119 10.09 1.37 -1.64
CA VAL A 119 10.76 2.57 -2.09
C VAL A 119 12.14 2.51 -1.45
N THR A 120 12.99 1.64 -1.97
CA THR A 120 14.39 1.62 -1.58
C THR A 120 15.04 2.86 -2.17
N VAL A 121 14.95 3.96 -1.42
CA VAL A 121 15.57 5.25 -1.73
C VAL A 121 17.08 5.06 -1.76
N ALA A 122 17.69 5.27 -2.94
CA ALA A 122 19.13 5.18 -3.06
C ALA A 122 19.77 6.49 -2.59
N ASN A 123 20.53 6.44 -1.49
CA ASN A 123 21.21 7.60 -0.91
C ASN A 123 22.35 8.23 -1.77
N ASN A 124 22.51 7.83 -3.03
CA ASN A 124 23.65 8.20 -3.87
C ASN A 124 23.18 8.92 -5.14
N GLY A 125 22.82 10.19 -5.02
CA GLY A 125 22.55 11.05 -6.16
C GLY A 125 23.83 11.32 -6.99
N PRO A 126 23.79 11.24 -8.33
CA PRO A 126 24.90 11.66 -9.18
C PRO A 126 25.16 13.18 -9.07
N THR A 127 26.35 13.63 -9.45
CA THR A 127 26.64 15.07 -9.60
C THR A 127 25.87 15.61 -10.81
N LEU A 128 24.76 16.31 -10.55
CA LEU A 128 23.86 16.86 -11.56
C LEU A 128 24.20 18.34 -11.88
N PRO A 129 23.91 18.81 -13.10
CA PRO A 129 24.09 20.21 -13.48
C PRO A 129 23.19 21.14 -12.64
N VAL A 130 23.53 22.43 -12.61
CA VAL A 130 22.68 23.46 -11.97
C VAL A 130 21.33 23.48 -12.70
N MET A 131 20.24 23.31 -11.96
CA MET A 131 18.89 23.37 -12.50
C MET A 131 18.38 24.82 -12.56
N ALA A 132 17.40 25.09 -13.43
CA ALA A 132 16.67 26.35 -13.37
C ALA A 132 15.90 26.44 -12.04
N ASP A 133 15.73 27.64 -11.51
CA ASP A 133 15.00 27.82 -10.24
C ASP A 133 13.53 27.37 -10.44
N PRO A 134 13.03 26.42 -9.63
CA PRO A 134 11.64 25.99 -9.71
C PRO A 134 10.70 27.10 -9.24
N VAL A 135 9.50 27.11 -9.81
CA VAL A 135 8.46 28.13 -9.53
C VAL A 135 7.38 27.57 -8.62
N TYR A 136 7.16 26.26 -8.67
CA TYR A 136 6.14 25.62 -7.86
C TYR A 136 6.66 24.38 -7.12
N LEU A 137 6.09 24.13 -5.94
CA LEU A 137 6.27 22.94 -5.13
C LEU A 137 5.03 22.06 -5.25
N GLY A 138 5.18 20.94 -5.94
CA GLY A 138 4.28 19.80 -5.91
C GLY A 138 4.47 18.95 -4.65
N LEU A 139 3.44 18.28 -4.18
CA LEU A 139 3.53 17.43 -3.00
C LEU A 139 2.63 16.22 -3.11
N VAL A 140 3.22 15.04 -2.92
CA VAL A 140 2.59 13.73 -3.08
C VAL A 140 2.86 12.85 -1.88
N THR A 141 1.81 12.41 -1.19
CA THR A 141 1.87 11.35 -0.20
C THR A 141 1.48 10.02 -0.83
N THR A 142 2.17 8.95 -0.46
CA THR A 142 1.78 7.59 -0.80
C THR A 142 1.78 6.76 0.47
N GLY A 143 0.63 6.18 0.82
CA GLY A 143 0.44 5.25 1.93
C GLY A 143 -0.24 3.96 1.47
N LEU A 144 -0.05 2.89 2.24
CA LEU A 144 -0.77 1.62 2.05
C LEU A 144 -1.92 1.54 3.06
N VAL A 145 -3.16 1.58 2.57
CA VAL A 145 -4.35 1.49 3.41
C VAL A 145 -4.56 0.03 3.82
N SER A 146 -4.71 -0.23 5.12
CA SER A 146 -5.10 -1.55 5.61
C SER A 146 -6.57 -1.87 5.26
N SER A 147 -6.96 -3.14 5.35
CA SER A 147 -8.32 -3.61 5.07
C SER A 147 -9.43 -3.00 5.93
N SER A 148 -9.10 -2.27 7.00
CA SER A 148 -10.07 -1.61 7.88
C SER A 148 -10.52 -0.23 7.36
N GLY A 149 -9.90 0.28 6.29
CA GLY A 149 -10.25 1.56 5.66
C GLY A 149 -9.90 2.80 6.49
N ARG A 150 -9.12 2.65 7.57
CA ARG A 150 -8.75 3.75 8.48
C ARG A 150 -7.28 3.86 8.85
N ASP A 151 -6.40 3.01 8.33
CA ASP A 151 -5.04 2.92 8.88
C ASP A 151 -3.93 3.54 8.01
N ASP A 152 -4.26 4.41 7.06
CA ASP A 152 -3.25 5.36 6.58
C ASP A 152 -3.01 6.36 7.73
N PHE A 153 -1.83 6.26 8.36
CA PHE A 153 -1.43 7.07 9.53
C PHE A 153 -2.23 6.85 10.83
N ALA A 154 -3.01 5.77 10.96
CA ALA A 154 -3.61 5.43 12.26
C ALA A 154 -2.55 4.82 13.18
N PHE A 155 -1.98 5.69 14.00
CA PHE A 155 -1.16 5.24 15.10
C PHE A 155 -2.06 4.73 16.22
N THR A 156 -1.80 3.52 16.72
CA THR A 156 -2.51 3.01 17.90
C THR A 156 -2.04 3.70 19.20
N GLY A 157 -1.04 4.59 19.11
CA GLY A 157 -0.62 5.51 20.16
C GLY A 157 0.52 6.44 19.72
N ALA A 158 0.70 7.56 20.42
CA ALA A 158 1.84 8.45 20.22
C ALA A 158 3.18 7.70 20.41
N GLY A 159 4.18 8.02 19.59
CA GLY A 159 5.48 7.34 19.62
C GLY A 159 5.56 6.00 18.89
N GLN A 160 4.50 5.56 18.20
CA GLN A 160 4.56 4.37 17.35
C GLN A 160 5.15 4.68 15.98
N ARG A 161 5.79 3.67 15.38
CA ARG A 161 6.25 3.69 13.99
C ARG A 161 5.11 3.23 13.07
N LEU A 162 5.16 3.68 11.82
CA LEU A 162 4.32 3.11 10.77
C LEU A 162 4.68 1.64 10.57
N ASP A 163 3.66 0.79 10.55
CA ASP A 163 3.77 -0.66 10.29
C ASP A 163 3.77 -0.97 8.79
N GLN A 164 3.52 0.04 7.95
CA GLN A 164 3.51 -0.04 6.50
C GLN A 164 4.44 1.01 5.89
N SER A 165 5.01 0.69 4.72
CA SER A 165 5.83 1.63 3.95
C SER A 165 4.96 2.81 3.49
N ALA A 166 5.41 4.02 3.81
CA ALA A 166 4.80 5.25 3.35
C ALA A 166 5.91 6.19 2.86
N SER A 167 5.58 7.07 1.91
CA SER A 167 6.52 8.05 1.39
C SER A 167 5.86 9.42 1.22
N ILE A 168 6.69 10.45 1.30
CA ILE A 168 6.35 11.81 0.92
C ILE A 168 7.28 12.23 -0.22
N THR A 169 6.72 12.72 -1.31
CA THR A 169 7.45 13.16 -2.48
C THR A 169 7.13 14.63 -2.77
N PHE A 170 8.16 15.46 -2.75
CA PHE A 170 8.11 16.85 -3.18
C PHE A 170 8.48 16.91 -4.67
N LEU A 171 7.61 17.49 -5.50
CA LEU A 171 7.91 17.75 -6.91
C LEU A 171 8.30 19.23 -7.06
N PHE A 172 9.31 19.53 -7.84
CA PHE A 172 9.68 20.90 -8.17
C PHE A 172 9.34 21.15 -9.63
N LEU A 173 8.44 22.11 -9.88
CA LEU A 173 7.87 22.35 -11.20
C LEU A 173 8.30 23.72 -11.73
N ASP A 174 8.40 23.84 -13.05
CA ASP A 174 8.64 25.11 -13.73
C ASP A 174 7.35 25.96 -13.88
N ALA A 175 7.48 27.14 -14.49
CA ALA A 175 6.36 28.05 -14.73
C ALA A 175 5.25 27.47 -15.63
N SER A 176 5.51 26.36 -16.33
CA SER A 176 4.56 25.64 -17.18
C SER A 176 4.02 24.38 -16.48
N PHE A 177 4.25 24.22 -15.18
CA PHE A 177 3.90 23.04 -14.38
C PHE A 177 4.57 21.74 -14.84
N LEU A 178 5.69 21.83 -15.57
CA LEU A 178 6.49 20.65 -15.91
C LEU A 178 7.43 20.30 -14.77
N GLU A 179 7.48 19.03 -14.40
CA GLU A 179 8.41 18.54 -13.39
C GLU A 179 9.85 18.71 -13.83
N GLN A 180 10.62 19.43 -13.02
CA GLN A 180 12.06 19.57 -13.18
C GLN A 180 12.82 18.52 -12.38
N CYS A 181 12.37 18.27 -11.15
CA CYS A 181 12.92 17.23 -10.29
C CYS A 181 11.96 16.87 -9.16
N ARG A 182 12.34 15.87 -8.36
CA ARG A 182 11.61 15.46 -7.17
C ARG A 182 12.54 15.03 -6.05
N ILE A 183 12.02 15.11 -4.82
CA ILE A 183 12.66 14.62 -3.61
C ILE A 183 11.69 13.69 -2.89
N THR A 184 12.09 12.45 -2.63
CA THR A 184 11.27 11.46 -1.92
C THR A 184 11.89 11.11 -0.58
N TYR A 185 11.10 11.20 0.49
CA TYR A 185 11.48 10.74 1.81
C TYR A 185 10.67 9.51 2.19
N ASP A 186 11.36 8.50 2.72
CA ASP A 186 10.76 7.34 3.34
C ASP A 186 10.20 7.74 4.73
N LEU A 187 8.92 7.44 4.95
CA LEU A 187 8.22 7.71 6.20
C LEU A 187 8.23 6.50 7.15
N THR A 188 8.87 5.38 6.79
CA THR A 188 8.86 4.15 7.61
C THR A 188 9.48 4.33 9.01
N ASP A 189 10.36 5.32 9.19
CA ASP A 189 10.93 5.73 10.47
C ASP A 189 10.23 6.94 11.12
N ALA A 190 9.15 7.46 10.50
CA ALA A 190 8.37 8.55 11.05
C ALA A 190 7.75 8.16 12.40
N VAL A 191 7.71 9.13 13.32
CA VAL A 191 7.14 8.94 14.65
C VAL A 191 5.75 9.58 14.70
N ALA A 192 4.77 8.82 15.17
CA ALA A 192 3.43 9.30 15.47
C ALA A 192 3.48 10.55 16.35
N ALA A 193 2.86 11.64 15.90
CA ALA A 193 2.69 12.84 16.69
C ALA A 193 1.21 13.18 16.78
N GLN A 194 0.72 13.47 17.98
CA GLN A 194 -0.60 14.04 18.12
C GLN A 194 -0.54 15.48 17.61
N LEU A 195 -1.18 15.73 16.47
CA LEU A 195 -1.21 17.06 15.86
C LEU A 195 -2.49 17.79 16.26
N ILE A 196 -2.30 18.92 16.96
CA ILE A 196 -3.36 19.91 17.11
C ILE A 196 -3.34 20.73 15.83
N THR A 197 -4.32 20.48 14.97
CA THR A 197 -4.49 21.23 13.73
C THR A 197 -5.52 22.34 13.97
N SER A 198 -5.56 23.33 13.09
CA SER A 198 -6.65 24.31 13.07
C SER A 198 -7.21 24.37 11.66
N ASP A 199 -8.53 24.53 11.52
CA ASP A 199 -9.10 24.81 10.22
C ASP A 199 -8.61 26.17 9.67
N ALA A 200 -8.93 26.47 8.42
CA ALA A 200 -8.57 27.74 7.77
C ALA A 200 -9.13 29.00 8.48
N TYR A 201 -10.01 28.82 9.47
CA TYR A 201 -10.63 29.88 10.28
C TYR A 201 -10.14 29.89 11.73
N GLY A 202 -9.15 29.07 12.08
CA GLY A 202 -8.53 29.01 13.41
C GLY A 202 -9.29 28.17 14.43
N ALA A 203 -10.32 27.42 14.04
CA ALA A 203 -10.98 26.48 14.95
C ALA A 203 -10.12 25.22 15.13
N PRO A 204 -9.89 24.74 16.36
CA PRO A 204 -9.04 23.58 16.60
C PRO A 204 -9.67 22.32 16.00
N LEU A 205 -8.96 21.72 15.06
CA LEU A 205 -9.19 20.38 14.54
C LEU A 205 -8.19 19.46 15.25
N ILE A 206 -8.65 18.61 16.15
CA ILE A 206 -7.77 17.64 16.79
C ILE A 206 -7.59 16.49 15.80
N SER A 207 -6.39 16.39 15.21
CA SER A 207 -6.02 15.16 14.51
C SER A 207 -5.61 14.13 15.55
N THR A 208 -6.21 12.95 15.48
CA THR A 208 -5.73 11.79 16.23
C THR A 208 -4.67 11.00 15.45
N ASN A 209 -4.53 11.27 14.14
CA ASN A 209 -3.81 10.43 13.18
C ASN A 209 -2.90 11.30 12.30
N GLY A 210 -1.74 11.67 12.85
CA GLY A 210 -0.77 12.49 12.13
C GLY A 210 0.68 12.11 12.43
N VAL A 211 1.57 12.44 11.50
CA VAL A 211 3.01 12.32 11.65
C VAL A 211 3.66 13.69 11.67
N THR A 212 4.66 13.83 12.52
CA THR A 212 5.66 14.89 12.41
C THR A 212 6.96 14.28 11.92
N LEU A 213 7.56 14.94 10.94
CA LEU A 213 8.65 14.44 10.14
C LEU A 213 9.80 15.45 10.21
N ALA A 214 10.91 15.02 10.79
CA ALA A 214 12.18 15.67 10.58
C ALA A 214 12.77 15.15 9.27
N LEU A 215 12.64 15.92 8.19
CA LEU A 215 13.12 15.51 6.87
C LEU A 215 14.65 15.39 6.88
N SER A 216 15.16 14.17 6.69
CA SER A 216 16.59 13.90 6.52
C SER A 216 16.82 12.72 5.58
N GLY A 217 17.92 12.70 4.84
CA GLY A 217 18.33 11.55 4.02
C GLY A 217 17.46 11.24 2.79
N GLY A 218 16.61 12.16 2.32
CA GLY A 218 15.73 11.93 1.17
C GLY A 218 16.46 11.65 -0.15
N ASP A 219 15.81 10.84 -1.01
CA ASP A 219 16.20 10.63 -2.41
C ASP A 219 15.96 11.91 -3.17
N SER A 220 16.89 12.30 -4.04
CA SER A 220 16.73 13.50 -4.83
C SER A 220 17.20 13.28 -6.25
N THR A 221 16.31 13.58 -7.20
CA THR A 221 16.67 13.74 -8.61
C THR A 221 17.05 15.18 -8.95
N CYS A 222 17.05 16.08 -7.97
CA CYS A 222 17.31 17.50 -8.17
C CYS A 222 18.79 17.78 -8.38
N GLY A 223 19.07 18.68 -9.33
CA GLY A 223 20.38 19.31 -9.48
C GLY A 223 20.64 20.36 -8.39
N TYR A 224 21.82 20.99 -8.46
CA TYR A 224 22.11 22.12 -7.57
C TYR A 224 21.22 23.30 -7.91
N VAL A 225 20.75 24.00 -6.87
CA VAL A 225 20.02 25.28 -6.99
C VAL A 225 20.92 26.46 -6.62
N ASN A 226 20.53 27.68 -7.02
CA ASN A 226 21.30 28.88 -6.73
C ASN A 226 21.23 29.25 -5.23
N PRO A 227 22.34 29.22 -4.48
CA PRO A 227 22.32 29.54 -3.05
C PRO A 227 21.89 30.96 -2.72
N ASN A 228 22.02 31.91 -3.66
CA ASN A 228 21.56 33.29 -3.45
C ASN A 228 20.03 33.40 -3.48
N THR A 229 19.34 32.48 -4.16
CA THR A 229 17.88 32.42 -4.22
C THR A 229 17.33 31.59 -3.05
N TRP A 230 17.91 30.41 -2.82
CA TRP A 230 17.35 29.39 -1.93
C TRP A 230 17.99 29.35 -0.53
N GLY A 231 19.08 30.09 -0.31
CA GLY A 231 19.87 30.01 0.92
C GLY A 231 20.70 28.71 1.06
N THR A 232 20.59 27.79 0.10
CA THR A 232 21.31 26.52 0.03
C THR A 232 21.54 26.12 -1.43
N SER A 233 22.48 25.19 -1.67
CA SER A 233 22.70 24.58 -2.99
C SER A 233 21.89 23.30 -3.21
N ASP A 234 21.26 22.74 -2.17
CA ASP A 234 20.50 21.49 -2.22
C ASP A 234 19.07 21.71 -1.73
N LEU A 235 18.08 21.38 -2.56
CA LEU A 235 16.66 21.53 -2.21
C LEU A 235 16.23 20.66 -1.01
N ARG A 236 16.97 19.58 -0.69
CA ARG A 236 16.74 18.80 0.53
C ARG A 236 17.04 19.62 1.79
N ASP A 237 18.14 20.37 1.76
CA ASP A 237 18.53 21.25 2.86
C ASP A 237 17.53 22.40 3.00
N TYR A 238 16.98 22.89 1.88
CA TYR A 238 15.93 23.90 1.89
C TYR A 238 14.68 23.36 2.61
N LEU A 239 14.17 22.21 2.18
CA LEU A 239 13.00 21.58 2.81
C LEU A 239 13.21 21.28 4.30
N ALA A 240 14.41 20.81 4.69
CA ALA A 240 14.76 20.56 6.08
C ALA A 240 14.87 21.87 6.90
N SER A 241 15.30 22.97 6.27
CA SER A 241 15.43 24.28 6.94
C SER A 241 14.08 24.94 7.27
N LEU A 242 12.99 24.51 6.61
CA LEU A 242 11.63 25.00 6.89
C LEU A 242 11.06 24.46 8.22
N GLY A 243 11.76 23.52 8.85
CA GLY A 243 11.40 22.93 10.14
C GLY A 243 10.71 21.57 9.99
N ASP A 244 9.99 21.18 11.03
CA ASP A 244 9.30 19.90 11.05
C ASP A 244 8.09 19.92 10.12
N TRP A 245 8.00 18.91 9.26
CA TRP A 245 6.85 18.73 8.38
C TRP A 245 5.81 17.89 9.07
N SER A 246 4.55 18.25 8.91
CA SER A 246 3.44 17.51 9.49
C SER A 246 2.46 17.10 8.40
N VAL A 247 2.05 15.84 8.41
CA VAL A 247 0.98 15.30 7.56
C VAL A 247 -0.03 14.64 8.47
N ALA A 248 -1.29 14.99 8.30
CA ALA A 248 -2.37 14.51 9.14
C ALA A 248 -3.60 14.17 8.33
N ILE A 249 -4.27 13.09 8.72
CA ILE A 249 -5.66 12.87 8.38
C ILE A 249 -6.49 13.48 9.50
N THR A 250 -7.43 14.34 9.15
CA THR A 250 -8.27 15.06 10.10
C THR A 250 -9.75 14.86 9.78
N PRO A 251 -10.64 14.98 10.77
CA PRO A 251 -12.03 15.29 10.48
C PRO A 251 -12.08 16.52 9.57
N MET A 252 -12.95 16.49 8.56
CA MET A 252 -13.14 17.65 7.70
C MET A 252 -13.69 18.83 8.50
N SER A 253 -13.23 20.04 8.17
CA SER A 253 -13.81 21.27 8.69
C SER A 253 -15.29 21.40 8.32
N ALA A 254 -16.02 22.17 9.11
CA ALA A 254 -17.41 22.48 8.83
C ALA A 254 -17.58 23.17 7.46
N SER A 255 -16.61 24.01 7.07
CA SER A 255 -16.62 24.67 5.76
C SER A 255 -16.53 23.67 4.62
N MET A 256 -15.55 22.76 4.62
CA MET A 256 -15.38 21.79 3.54
C MET A 256 -16.52 20.77 3.52
N THR A 257 -16.95 20.32 4.71
CA THR A 257 -18.12 19.46 4.88
C THR A 257 -19.36 20.07 4.24
N SER A 258 -19.64 21.35 4.51
CA SER A 258 -20.85 22.01 4.00
C SER A 258 -20.90 22.10 2.48
N VAL A 259 -19.74 22.36 1.83
CA VAL A 259 -19.63 22.44 0.37
C VAL A 259 -19.88 21.07 -0.26
N LEU A 260 -19.24 20.02 0.27
CA LEU A 260 -19.39 18.66 -0.24
C LEU A 260 -20.79 18.12 -0.02
N GLN A 261 -21.32 18.30 1.19
CA GLN A 261 -22.68 17.91 1.52
C GLN A 261 -23.69 18.58 0.58
N TYR A 262 -23.53 19.87 0.30
CA TYR A 262 -24.42 20.58 -0.63
C TYR A 262 -24.40 19.97 -2.03
N ALA A 263 -23.21 19.63 -2.55
CA ALA A 263 -23.07 19.01 -3.87
C ALA A 263 -23.68 17.59 -3.93
N VAL A 264 -23.42 16.77 -2.91
CA VAL A 264 -23.94 15.39 -2.81
C VAL A 264 -25.46 15.38 -2.70
N VAL A 265 -26.02 16.17 -1.77
CA VAL A 265 -27.48 16.26 -1.58
C VAL A 265 -28.15 16.90 -2.80
N GLY A 266 -27.52 17.91 -3.41
CA GLY A 266 -28.01 18.53 -4.66
C GLY A 266 -28.11 17.55 -5.83
N SER A 267 -27.32 16.47 -5.80
CA SER A 267 -27.34 15.38 -6.79
C SER A 267 -28.33 14.26 -6.43
N GLY A 268 -29.09 14.40 -5.35
CA GLY A 268 -30.06 13.41 -4.88
C GLY A 268 -29.45 12.21 -4.14
N LEU A 269 -28.19 12.31 -3.70
CA LEU A 269 -27.48 11.26 -2.97
C LEU A 269 -27.54 11.47 -1.45
N ASP A 270 -27.37 10.40 -0.67
CA ASP A 270 -27.43 10.46 0.81
C ASP A 270 -26.05 10.75 1.41
N TRP A 271 -25.81 12.02 1.74
CA TRP A 271 -24.58 12.42 2.43
C TRP A 271 -24.36 11.66 3.74
N THR A 272 -25.39 11.48 4.56
CA THR A 272 -25.22 11.03 5.95
C THR A 272 -24.77 9.58 6.02
N ASN A 273 -25.36 8.73 5.18
CA ASN A 273 -25.11 7.28 5.24
C ASN A 273 -24.07 6.81 4.23
N ASP A 274 -24.00 7.45 3.04
CA ASP A 274 -23.19 6.92 1.94
C ASP A 274 -21.86 7.67 1.74
N TRP A 275 -21.71 8.88 2.28
CA TRP A 275 -20.55 9.73 2.00
C TRP A 275 -19.81 10.17 3.26
N ALA A 276 -20.49 10.81 4.21
CA ALA A 276 -19.88 11.36 5.42
C ALA A 276 -18.98 10.39 6.20
N PRO A 277 -19.29 9.07 6.30
CA PRO A 277 -18.39 8.11 6.96
C PRO A 277 -17.08 7.83 6.22
N TYR A 278 -17.02 8.15 4.93
CA TYR A 278 -15.93 7.81 4.01
C TYR A 278 -15.15 9.03 3.52
N VAL A 279 -15.58 10.26 3.84
CA VAL A 279 -14.80 11.45 3.52
C VAL A 279 -13.98 11.88 4.72
N PHE A 280 -12.70 12.15 4.49
CA PHE A 280 -11.80 12.72 5.48
C PHE A 280 -11.02 13.87 4.86
N SER A 281 -10.43 14.71 5.71
CA SER A 281 -9.55 15.76 5.26
C SER A 281 -8.10 15.32 5.37
N GLU A 282 -7.29 15.83 4.45
CA GLU A 282 -5.84 15.79 4.50
C GLU A 282 -5.33 17.19 4.85
N ALA A 283 -4.52 17.24 5.90
CA ALA A 283 -3.96 18.46 6.44
C ALA A 283 -2.45 18.37 6.51
N TRP A 284 -1.81 19.50 6.27
CA TRP A 284 -0.37 19.61 6.10
C TRP A 284 0.16 20.78 6.90
N GLY A 285 1.35 20.63 7.45
CA GLY A 285 1.90 21.63 8.34
C GLY A 285 3.40 21.79 8.29
N LEU A 286 3.82 22.99 8.68
CA LEU A 286 5.20 23.37 8.95
C LEU A 286 5.29 23.84 10.41
N GLY A 287 6.16 23.19 11.17
CA GLY A 287 6.25 23.36 12.61
C GLY A 287 4.90 23.07 13.31
N ASN A 288 4.40 24.04 14.08
CA ASN A 288 3.17 23.89 14.87
C ASN A 288 1.90 24.33 14.12
N GLN A 289 2.01 24.72 12.84
CA GLN A 289 0.85 25.10 12.05
C GLN A 289 0.51 23.98 11.09
N VAL A 290 -0.68 23.41 11.23
CA VAL A 290 -1.23 22.43 10.30
C VAL A 290 -2.51 23.02 9.71
N VAL A 291 -2.57 23.05 8.39
CA VAL A 291 -3.66 23.64 7.60
C VAL A 291 -4.36 22.53 6.83
N GLU A 292 -5.68 22.56 6.88
CA GLU A 292 -6.54 21.73 6.06
C GLU A 292 -6.37 22.09 4.57
N LEU A 293 -5.93 21.16 3.73
CA LEU A 293 -5.67 21.43 2.32
C LEU A 293 -6.77 20.91 1.39
N ASN A 294 -7.23 19.69 1.61
CA ASN A 294 -8.21 19.03 0.75
C ASN A 294 -8.94 17.89 1.48
N TYR A 295 -9.90 17.27 0.81
CA TYR A 295 -10.55 16.05 1.24
C TYR A 295 -10.17 14.86 0.35
N ALA A 296 -10.25 13.67 0.91
CA ALA A 296 -10.13 12.40 0.22
C ALA A 296 -11.27 11.46 0.62
N PHE A 297 -11.51 10.46 -0.22
CA PHE A 297 -12.50 9.41 0.03
C PHE A 297 -11.78 8.11 0.37
N SER A 298 -12.18 7.45 1.45
CA SER A 298 -11.84 6.04 1.68
C SER A 298 -12.79 5.18 0.85
N GLY A 299 -12.24 4.55 -0.18
CA GLY A 299 -12.93 3.54 -0.98
C GLY A 299 -12.02 2.36 -1.24
N ALA A 300 -12.59 1.16 -1.37
CA ALA A 300 -11.85 -0.01 -1.83
C ALA A 300 -11.54 0.14 -3.33
N SER A 301 -10.27 0.15 -3.70
CA SER A 301 -9.83 0.04 -5.09
C SER A 301 -9.13 -1.30 -5.26
N SER A 302 -9.68 -2.20 -6.07
CA SER A 302 -8.85 -3.28 -6.64
C SER A 302 -7.67 -2.64 -7.37
N CYS A 303 -6.52 -3.30 -7.34
CA CYS A 303 -5.20 -2.81 -7.79
C CYS A 303 -5.07 -2.49 -9.30
N GLU A 304 -6.11 -1.95 -9.94
CA GLU A 304 -6.07 -1.43 -11.28
C GLU A 304 -5.54 0.01 -11.28
N GLU A 305 -4.70 0.33 -12.26
CA GLU A 305 -4.20 1.69 -12.49
C GLU A 305 -5.38 2.66 -12.64
N VAL A 306 -5.46 3.64 -11.74
CA VAL A 306 -6.47 4.70 -11.80
C VAL A 306 -6.03 5.74 -12.83
N PRO A 307 -6.84 6.08 -13.85
CA PRO A 307 -6.50 7.14 -14.79
C PRO A 307 -6.46 8.49 -14.06
N LEU A 308 -5.37 9.23 -14.22
CA LEU A 308 -5.26 10.62 -13.78
C LEU A 308 -6.13 11.52 -14.67
N ASP A 309 -6.84 12.48 -14.06
CA ASP A 309 -7.45 13.60 -14.79
C ASP A 309 -6.31 14.50 -15.33
N PRO A 310 -6.15 14.63 -16.65
CA PRO A 310 -5.06 15.41 -17.23
C PRO A 310 -5.20 16.93 -17.04
N TYR A 311 -6.34 17.44 -16.52
CA TYR A 311 -6.59 18.88 -16.41
C TYR A 311 -6.49 19.44 -14.98
N THR A 312 -6.72 18.62 -13.95
CA THR A 312 -6.78 19.09 -12.56
C THR A 312 -5.71 18.48 -11.66
N GLY A 313 -5.01 17.43 -12.11
CA GLY A 313 -4.11 16.65 -11.23
C GLY A 313 -4.83 16.06 -10.01
N SER A 314 -6.16 16.06 -10.03
CA SER A 314 -7.03 15.63 -8.94
C SER A 314 -7.81 14.40 -9.37
N TYR A 315 -8.16 13.54 -8.41
CA TYR A 315 -8.98 12.36 -8.62
C TYR A 315 -10.38 12.78 -9.09
N ALA A 316 -10.73 12.44 -10.34
CA ALA A 316 -12.11 12.47 -10.80
C ALA A 316 -12.60 11.03 -11.00
N GLN A 317 -13.01 10.35 -9.93
CA GLN A 317 -13.85 9.18 -10.11
C GLN A 317 -15.23 9.62 -10.58
N GLN A 318 -15.66 9.12 -11.74
CA GLN A 318 -17.07 8.90 -11.99
C GLN A 318 -17.50 7.72 -11.11
N LEU A 319 -17.96 8.00 -9.89
CA LEU A 319 -18.32 6.98 -8.90
C LEU A 319 -19.52 6.14 -9.38
N PRO A 320 -19.39 4.81 -9.56
CA PRO A 320 -20.53 3.91 -9.70
C PRO A 320 -21.18 3.65 -8.33
N PRO A 321 -22.42 3.12 -8.29
CA PRO A 321 -23.14 2.89 -7.04
C PRO A 321 -22.48 1.80 -6.17
N ALA A 322 -22.34 2.11 -4.88
CA ALA A 322 -22.04 1.27 -3.71
C ALA A 322 -21.50 -0.15 -3.96
N PHE A 323 -20.19 -0.34 -3.77
CA PHE A 323 -19.56 -1.66 -3.67
C PHE A 323 -19.20 -2.01 -2.21
N PRO A 324 -19.19 -3.30 -1.84
CA PRO A 324 -18.68 -3.77 -0.56
C PRO A 324 -17.15 -3.63 -0.50
N MET A 325 -16.63 -3.18 0.65
CA MET A 325 -15.21 -2.95 0.89
C MET A 325 -14.47 -4.28 1.12
N ASP A 326 -13.48 -4.58 0.29
CA ASP A 326 -12.45 -5.58 0.53
C ASP A 326 -11.05 -4.96 0.37
N ALA A 327 -10.08 -5.60 1.00
CA ALA A 327 -8.80 -5.05 1.48
C ALA A 327 -7.88 -4.36 0.45
N HIS A 328 -7.40 -3.17 0.85
CA HIS A 328 -6.35 -2.32 0.28
C HIS A 328 -6.79 -1.24 -0.73
N SER A 329 -6.38 -0.01 -0.44
CA SER A 329 -6.41 1.13 -1.37
C SER A 329 -5.10 1.91 -1.25
N SER A 330 -4.70 2.59 -2.31
CA SER A 330 -3.60 3.56 -2.29
C SER A 330 -4.19 4.96 -2.37
N SER A 331 -3.99 5.77 -1.34
CA SER A 331 -4.26 7.20 -1.41
C SER A 331 -3.04 7.90 -2.02
N GLY A 332 -3.30 8.78 -2.97
CA GLY A 332 -2.35 9.77 -3.43
C GLY A 332 -3.04 11.12 -3.37
N SER A 333 -2.28 12.17 -3.09
CA SER A 333 -2.78 13.54 -3.19
C SER A 333 -1.72 14.36 -3.89
N PHE A 334 -2.15 15.38 -4.63
CA PHE A 334 -1.23 16.26 -5.34
C PHE A 334 -1.58 17.71 -5.03
N TYR A 335 -0.63 18.43 -4.44
CA TYR A 335 -0.78 19.85 -4.11
C TYR A 335 0.30 20.65 -4.83
N VAL A 336 -0.04 21.85 -5.30
CA VAL A 336 0.92 22.75 -5.93
C VAL A 336 0.93 24.10 -5.22
N PHE A 337 2.08 24.48 -4.69
CA PHE A 337 2.32 25.77 -4.04
C PHE A 337 3.24 26.64 -4.89
N ASN A 338 3.10 27.95 -4.82
CA ASN A 338 4.09 28.86 -5.40
C ASN A 338 5.25 29.02 -4.41
N LEU A 339 6.48 28.85 -4.90
CA LEU A 339 7.72 28.94 -4.12
C LEU A 339 8.24 30.38 -4.03
#